data_AF-A0A256HYN0-F1
#
_entry.id   AF-A0A256HYN0-F1
#
_cell.length_a   1.000
_cell.length_b   1.000
_cell.length_c   1.000
_cell.angle_alpha   90.00
_cell.angle_beta   90.00
_cell.angle_gamma   90.00
#
_symmetry.space_group_name_H-M   'P 1'
#
loop_
_entity.id
_entity.type
_entity.pdbx_description
1 polymer ?
#
loop_
_entity_poly.entity_id
_entity_poly.type
_entity_poly.pdbx_seq_one_letter_code
_entity_poly.pdbx_strand_id
1 'polypeptide(L)'
;MLTPVNAGLVLAGLLLAFVGAAVSVYAVTLTGLLVGGGAGYLAAPSLAGVIAVDGLVLTGVAVAIGAAVGGFLAYAGLSFAVVAIGGLVGGFAGRFAVGPLYAADAAGVEGTLLLVGATLAGVAVGALFGFVLSRTTLVVSTAFIGAAFASRSLTPATLDAAAAGPSVEPLLFDVTAPAFLAVFALGALSQLGLFRFGYVTKLVGLLPGARRWTADDDRTAKGA
;
A
#
# COMPACT_ATOMS: atom_id res chain seq x y z
N MET A 1 19.32 8.23 25.23
CA MET A 1 19.00 9.68 25.32
C MET A 1 18.14 10.08 24.12
N LEU A 2 17.08 10.85 24.32
CA LEU A 2 16.20 11.34 23.25
C LEU A 2 16.88 12.54 22.56
N THR A 3 17.50 12.29 21.40
CA THR A 3 18.00 13.35 20.53
C THR A 3 16.89 13.75 19.53
N PRO A 4 16.92 14.97 18.97
CA PRO A 4 15.96 15.40 17.94
C PRO A 4 15.91 14.44 16.74
N VAL A 5 17.07 13.88 16.36
CA VAL A 5 17.19 12.88 15.28
C VAL A 5 16.46 11.59 15.65
N ASN A 6 16.66 11.07 16.86
CA ASN A 6 15.96 9.85 17.31
C ASN A 6 14.45 10.08 17.43
N ALA A 7 14.01 11.26 17.87
CA ALA A 7 12.60 11.62 17.91
C ALA A 7 11.99 11.68 16.50
N GLY A 8 12.71 12.26 15.54
CA GLY A 8 12.32 12.31 14.13
C GLY A 8 12.16 10.91 13.52
N LEU A 9 13.12 10.01 13.75
CA LEU A 9 13.05 8.62 13.27
C LEU A 9 11.86 7.85 13.85
N VAL A 10 11.59 8.02 15.15
CA VAL A 10 10.43 7.38 15.79
C VAL A 10 9.12 7.92 15.21
N LEU A 11 9.00 9.24 15.00
CA LEU A 11 7.83 9.85 14.37
C LEU A 11 7.63 9.38 12.92
N ALA A 12 8.71 9.34 12.13
CA ALA A 12 8.69 8.81 10.78
C ALA A 12 8.26 7.33 10.78
N GLY A 13 8.77 6.54 11.73
CA GLY A 13 8.38 5.16 11.96
C GLY A 13 6.89 5.00 12.26
N LEU A 14 6.35 5.81 13.16
CA LEU A 14 4.92 5.80 13.47
C LEU A 14 4.08 6.19 12.25
N LEU A 15 4.43 7.26 11.54
CA LEU A 15 3.71 7.67 10.32
C LEU A 15 3.74 6.57 9.26
N LEU A 16 4.89 5.91 9.07
CA LEU A 16 5.02 4.79 8.14
C LEU A 16 4.20 3.58 8.60
N ALA A 17 4.19 3.27 9.91
CA ALA A 17 3.47 2.15 10.47
C ALA A 17 1.94 2.29 10.36
N PHE A 18 1.42 3.52 10.39
CA PHE A 18 -0.03 3.77 10.38
C PHE A 18 -0.58 4.28 9.04
N VAL A 19 0.24 4.94 8.22
CA VAL A 19 -0.22 5.61 7.00
C VAL A 19 0.65 5.24 5.78
N GLY A 20 1.77 4.54 5.98
CA GLY A 20 2.77 4.30 4.94
C GLY A 20 2.21 3.68 3.67
N ALA A 21 1.27 2.75 3.80
CA ALA A 21 0.68 2.13 2.63
C ALA A 21 -0.21 3.04 1.80
N ALA A 22 -0.96 3.92 2.47
CA ALA A 22 -1.72 4.96 1.79
C ALA A 22 -0.77 5.96 1.11
N VAL A 23 0.27 6.41 1.82
CA VAL A 23 1.24 7.39 1.30
C VAL A 23 1.93 6.89 0.03
N SER A 24 2.30 5.60 -0.06
CA SER A 24 2.99 5.07 -1.25
C SER A 24 2.12 5.13 -2.51
N VAL A 25 0.83 4.81 -2.41
CA VAL A 25 -0.10 4.92 -3.55
C VAL A 25 -0.32 6.39 -3.94
N TYR A 26 -0.45 7.27 -2.96
CA TYR A 26 -0.58 8.71 -3.21
C TYR A 26 0.70 9.32 -3.80
N ALA A 27 1.88 8.83 -3.42
CA ALA A 27 3.15 9.28 -3.96
C ALA A 27 3.30 8.92 -5.45
N VAL A 28 2.95 7.70 -5.83
CA VAL A 28 2.99 7.27 -7.24
C VAL A 28 2.00 8.08 -8.09
N THR A 29 0.78 8.28 -7.59
CA THR A 29 -0.24 9.07 -8.31
C THR A 29 0.10 10.55 -8.39
N LEU A 30 0.67 11.14 -7.33
CA LEU A 30 1.19 12.50 -7.34
C LEU A 30 2.34 12.66 -8.34
N THR A 31 3.24 11.68 -8.41
CA THR A 31 4.32 11.67 -9.41
C THR A 31 3.73 11.66 -10.82
N GLY A 32 2.72 10.82 -11.08
CA GLY A 32 1.99 10.81 -12.35
C GLY A 32 1.31 12.13 -12.67
N LEU A 33 0.72 12.78 -11.67
CA LEU A 33 0.08 14.09 -11.80
C LEU A 33 1.10 15.17 -12.20
N LEU A 34 2.25 15.20 -11.53
CA LEU A 34 3.31 16.17 -11.81
C LEU A 34 3.94 15.95 -13.18
N VAL A 35 4.26 14.71 -13.53
CA VAL A 35 4.83 14.36 -14.84
C VAL A 35 3.83 14.66 -15.95
N GLY A 36 2.57 14.28 -15.78
CA GLY A 36 1.50 14.56 -16.74
C GLY A 36 1.21 16.05 -16.89
N GLY A 37 1.18 16.81 -15.79
CA GLY A 37 1.03 18.27 -15.82
C GLY A 37 2.19 18.95 -16.53
N GLY A 38 3.42 18.49 -16.28
CA GLY A 38 4.61 18.93 -17.00
C GLY A 38 4.53 18.63 -18.50
N ALA A 39 4.08 17.44 -18.89
CA ALA A 39 3.86 17.10 -20.29
C ALA A 39 2.78 17.98 -20.94
N GLY A 40 1.68 18.26 -20.23
CA GLY A 40 0.63 19.19 -20.68
C GLY A 40 1.13 20.61 -20.88
N TYR A 41 1.99 21.10 -19.98
CA TYR A 41 2.66 22.40 -20.12
C TYR A 41 3.53 22.46 -21.37
N LEU A 42 4.35 21.42 -21.61
CA LEU A 42 5.23 21.34 -22.79
C LEU A 42 4.46 21.21 -24.10
N ALA A 43 3.27 20.62 -24.08
CA ALA A 43 2.41 20.47 -25.26
C ALA A 43 1.64 21.75 -25.61
N ALA A 44 1.38 22.64 -24.64
CA ALA A 44 0.53 23.82 -24.82
C ALA A 44 0.96 24.77 -25.97
N PRO A 45 2.25 25.10 -26.17
CA PRO A 45 2.68 25.97 -27.27
C PRO A 45 2.38 25.37 -28.65
N SER A 46 2.43 24.04 -28.78
CA SER A 46 2.14 23.32 -30.02
C SER A 46 0.65 23.35 -30.37
N LEU A 47 -0.21 23.53 -29.37
CA LEU A 47 -1.67 23.62 -29.53
C LEU A 47 -2.15 25.05 -29.79
N ALA A 48 -1.36 26.06 -29.42
CA ALA A 48 -1.71 27.47 -29.57
C ALA A 48 -1.89 27.91 -31.03
N GLY A 49 -1.21 27.25 -31.97
CA GLY A 49 -1.38 27.51 -33.40
C GLY A 49 -2.64 26.89 -34.02
N VAL A 50 -3.34 26.01 -33.29
CA VAL A 50 -4.49 25.24 -33.79
C VAL A 50 -5.79 25.68 -33.11
N ILE A 51 -5.71 26.10 -31.85
CA ILE A 51 -6.87 26.44 -31.02
C ILE A 51 -6.85 27.95 -30.75
N ALA A 52 -7.85 28.67 -31.28
CA ALA A 52 -8.00 30.12 -31.09
C ALA A 52 -8.58 30.43 -29.69
N VAL A 53 -7.77 30.27 -28.66
CA VAL A 53 -8.10 30.57 -27.26
C VAL A 53 -6.93 31.34 -26.65
N ASP A 54 -7.20 32.13 -25.61
CA ASP A 54 -6.18 32.82 -24.85
C ASP A 54 -5.08 31.85 -24.37
N GLY A 55 -3.81 32.26 -24.51
CA GLY A 55 -2.66 31.42 -24.23
C GLY A 55 -2.59 30.98 -22.78
N LEU A 56 -2.97 31.84 -21.83
CA LEU A 56 -2.98 31.48 -20.41
C LEU A 56 -4.04 30.42 -20.13
N VAL A 57 -5.25 30.58 -20.70
CA VAL A 57 -6.34 29.62 -20.57
C VAL A 57 -5.96 28.28 -21.20
N LEU A 58 -5.39 28.30 -22.41
CA LEU A 58 -4.95 27.09 -23.11
C LEU A 58 -3.89 26.33 -22.30
N THR A 59 -2.91 27.04 -21.75
CA THR A 59 -1.83 26.43 -20.95
C THR A 59 -2.38 25.84 -19.66
N GLY A 60 -3.27 26.57 -18.97
CA GLY A 60 -3.92 26.08 -17.76
C GLY A 60 -4.73 24.80 -18.00
N VAL A 61 -5.52 24.78 -19.08
CA VAL A 61 -6.31 23.61 -19.48
C VAL A 61 -5.42 22.43 -19.86
N ALA A 62 -4.37 22.67 -20.66
CA ALA A 62 -3.45 21.62 -21.08
C ALA A 62 -2.72 20.98 -19.89
N VAL A 63 -2.27 21.79 -18.92
CA VAL A 63 -1.68 21.30 -17.67
C VAL A 63 -2.69 20.50 -16.85
N ALA A 64 -3.92 20.99 -16.69
CA ALA A 64 -4.95 20.30 -15.93
C ALA A 64 -5.31 18.94 -16.54
N ILE A 65 -5.48 18.87 -17.86
CA ILE A 65 -5.75 17.62 -18.59
C ILE A 65 -4.54 16.68 -18.48
N GLY A 66 -3.34 17.19 -18.74
CA GLY A 66 -2.11 16.41 -18.63
C GLY A 66 -1.93 15.82 -17.23
N ALA A 67 -2.17 16.61 -16.19
CA ALA A 67 -2.10 16.19 -14.80
C ALA A 67 -3.14 15.11 -14.46
N ALA A 68 -4.39 15.29 -14.92
CA ALA A 68 -5.46 14.31 -14.73
C ALA A 68 -5.15 12.98 -15.43
N VAL A 69 -4.72 13.04 -16.69
CA VAL A 69 -4.35 11.86 -17.48
C VAL A 69 -3.12 11.17 -16.88
N GLY A 70 -2.08 11.91 -16.52
CA GLY A 70 -0.86 11.35 -15.92
C GLY A 70 -1.11 10.69 -14.56
N GLY A 71 -1.90 11.34 -13.69
CA GLY A 71 -2.29 10.75 -12.40
C GLY A 71 -3.13 9.48 -12.58
N PHE A 72 -4.10 9.50 -13.50
CA PHE A 72 -4.91 8.33 -13.84
C PHE A 72 -4.06 7.18 -14.41
N LEU A 73 -3.20 7.46 -15.38
CA LEU A 73 -2.33 6.47 -16.00
C LEU A 73 -1.31 5.89 -15.01
N ALA A 74 -0.77 6.68 -14.09
CA ALA A 74 0.12 6.17 -13.05
C ALA A 74 -0.61 5.21 -12.11
N TYR A 75 -1.82 5.57 -11.67
CA TYR A 75 -2.64 4.70 -10.82
C TYR A 75 -3.05 3.40 -11.54
N ALA A 76 -3.57 3.54 -12.76
CA ALA A 76 -4.02 2.43 -13.58
C ALA A 76 -2.84 1.53 -13.95
N GLY A 77 -1.72 2.10 -14.37
CA GLY A 77 -0.51 1.38 -14.75
C GLY A 77 0.05 0.55 -13.61
N LEU A 78 0.12 1.09 -12.39
CA LEU A 78 0.53 0.33 -11.22
C LEU A 78 -0.41 -0.85 -10.95
N SER A 79 -1.72 -0.62 -11.06
CA SER A 79 -2.74 -1.65 -10.84
C SER A 79 -2.67 -2.76 -11.90
N PHE A 80 -2.52 -2.39 -13.17
CA PHE A 80 -2.37 -3.35 -14.28
C PHE A 80 -1.07 -4.13 -14.20
N ALA A 81 0.05 -3.50 -13.85
CA ALA A 81 1.34 -4.18 -13.74
C ALA A 81 1.27 -5.31 -12.71
N VAL A 82 0.70 -5.04 -11.54
CA VAL A 82 0.51 -6.03 -10.47
C VAL A 82 -0.39 -7.18 -10.93
N VAL A 83 -1.53 -6.85 -11.52
CA VAL A 83 -2.50 -7.85 -12.00
C VAL A 83 -1.89 -8.71 -13.10
N ALA A 84 -1.14 -8.11 -14.03
CA ALA A 84 -0.49 -8.81 -15.12
C ALA A 84 0.59 -9.78 -14.61
N ILE A 85 1.44 -9.35 -13.68
CA ILE A 85 2.47 -10.21 -13.08
C ILE A 85 1.80 -11.37 -12.32
N GLY A 86 0.79 -11.08 -11.49
CA GLY A 86 0.03 -12.11 -10.77
C GLY A 86 -0.63 -13.10 -11.73
N GLY A 87 -1.26 -12.61 -12.79
CA GLY A 87 -1.89 -13.44 -13.81
C GLY A 87 -0.90 -14.30 -14.59
N LEU A 88 0.28 -13.77 -14.95
CA LEU A 88 1.33 -14.53 -15.60
C LEU A 88 1.81 -15.69 -14.71
N VAL A 89 2.19 -15.39 -13.46
CA VAL A 89 2.66 -16.40 -12.50
C VAL A 89 1.57 -17.44 -12.22
N GLY A 90 0.33 -17.00 -12.00
CA GLY A 90 -0.80 -17.89 -11.78
C GLY A 90 -1.11 -18.75 -13.01
N GLY A 91 -1.01 -18.20 -14.22
CA GLY A 91 -1.18 -18.94 -15.46
C GLY A 91 -0.12 -20.03 -15.65
N PHE A 92 1.14 -19.71 -15.34
CA PHE A 92 2.23 -20.71 -15.31
C PHE A 92 1.94 -21.82 -14.29
N ALA A 93 1.56 -21.47 -13.05
CA ALA A 93 1.21 -22.46 -12.04
C ALA A 93 -0.02 -23.30 -12.44
N GLY A 94 -1.06 -22.67 -12.97
CA GLY A 94 -2.26 -23.33 -13.47
C GLY A 94 -1.96 -24.32 -14.60
N ARG A 95 -1.09 -23.93 -15.54
CA ARG A 95 -0.71 -24.78 -16.68
C ARG A 95 0.20 -25.95 -16.30
N PHE A 96 1.22 -25.71 -15.48
CA PHE A 96 2.31 -26.67 -15.28
C PHE A 96 2.27 -27.41 -13.94
N ALA A 97 1.64 -26.84 -12.90
CA ALA A 97 1.50 -27.51 -11.61
C ALA A 97 0.10 -28.11 -11.41
N VAL A 98 -0.96 -27.40 -11.81
CA VAL A 98 -2.35 -27.81 -11.55
C VAL A 98 -2.92 -28.62 -12.72
N GLY A 99 -2.75 -28.15 -13.95
CA GLY A 99 -3.30 -28.78 -15.16
C GLY A 99 -2.99 -30.28 -15.31
N PRO A 100 -1.74 -30.74 -15.11
CA PRO A 100 -1.38 -32.15 -15.23
C PRO A 100 -2.10 -33.07 -14.22
N LEU A 101 -2.48 -32.54 -13.05
CA LEU A 101 -3.18 -33.31 -12.01
C LEU A 101 -4.61 -33.70 -12.42
N TYR A 102 -5.24 -32.90 -13.26
CA TYR A 102 -6.61 -33.13 -13.75
C TYR A 102 -6.66 -33.73 -15.16
N ALA A 103 -5.61 -33.53 -15.96
CA ALA A 103 -5.51 -34.06 -17.32
C ALA A 103 -5.15 -35.55 -17.37
N ALA A 104 -4.65 -36.13 -16.27
CA ALA A 104 -4.24 -37.53 -16.21
C ALA A 104 -5.41 -38.54 -16.15
N ASP A 105 -6.63 -38.12 -15.76
CA ASP A 105 -7.75 -39.02 -15.47
C ASP A 105 -9.09 -38.61 -16.14
N ALA A 106 -9.04 -37.73 -17.14
CA ALA A 106 -10.25 -37.15 -17.73
C ALA A 106 -10.82 -38.03 -18.86
N ALA A 107 -11.91 -38.71 -18.54
CA ALA A 107 -12.78 -39.48 -19.41
C ALA A 107 -13.30 -38.72 -20.65
N GLY A 108 -12.48 -38.63 -21.70
CA GLY A 108 -12.92 -38.24 -23.06
C GLY A 108 -12.92 -36.75 -23.39
N VAL A 109 -12.44 -35.88 -22.49
CA VAL A 109 -12.12 -34.48 -22.85
C VAL A 109 -10.66 -34.46 -23.30
N GLU A 110 -10.41 -34.06 -24.56
CA GLU A 110 -9.05 -33.89 -25.07
C GLU A 110 -8.24 -33.06 -24.06
N GLY A 111 -7.15 -33.63 -23.53
CA GLY A 111 -6.37 -33.05 -22.43
C GLY A 111 -5.93 -31.60 -22.65
N THR A 112 -5.94 -31.14 -23.90
CA THR A 112 -5.71 -29.75 -24.32
C THR A 112 -6.75 -28.77 -23.77
N LEU A 113 -8.05 -29.10 -23.77
CA LEU A 113 -9.11 -28.22 -23.27
C LEU A 113 -9.00 -28.02 -21.75
N LEU A 114 -8.71 -29.10 -21.01
CA LEU A 114 -8.48 -29.02 -19.57
C LEU A 114 -7.21 -28.25 -19.22
N LEU A 115 -6.14 -28.38 -20.03
CA LEU A 115 -4.93 -27.60 -19.84
C LEU A 115 -5.15 -26.10 -20.08
N VAL A 116 -5.93 -25.75 -21.10
CA VAL A 116 -6.33 -24.35 -21.37
C VAL A 116 -7.19 -23.82 -20.24
N GLY A 117 -8.17 -24.60 -19.77
CA GLY A 117 -9.01 -24.25 -18.62
C GLY A 117 -8.19 -24.01 -17.34
N ALA A 118 -7.25 -24.90 -17.02
CA ALA A 118 -6.37 -24.75 -15.87
C ALA A 118 -5.43 -23.53 -16.00
N THR A 119 -4.97 -23.22 -17.21
CA THR A 119 -4.16 -22.02 -17.47
C THR A 119 -4.98 -20.76 -17.22
N LEU A 120 -6.20 -20.66 -17.77
CA LEU A 120 -7.08 -19.50 -17.60
C LEU A 120 -7.54 -19.32 -16.15
N ALA A 121 -7.89 -20.42 -15.47
CA ALA A 121 -8.19 -20.40 -14.05
C ALA A 121 -6.98 -19.93 -13.23
N GLY A 122 -5.79 -20.42 -13.57
CA GLY A 122 -4.53 -19.97 -12.99
C GLY A 122 -4.30 -18.47 -13.19
N VAL A 123 -4.52 -17.93 -14.39
CA VAL A 123 -4.42 -16.49 -14.66
C VAL A 123 -5.39 -15.70 -13.79
N ALA A 124 -6.66 -16.10 -13.72
CA ALA A 124 -7.67 -15.40 -12.94
C ALA A 124 -7.35 -15.40 -11.44
N VAL A 125 -6.99 -16.56 -10.90
CA VAL A 125 -6.63 -16.71 -9.48
C VAL A 125 -5.34 -15.95 -9.18
N GLY A 126 -4.32 -16.08 -10.02
CA GLY A 126 -3.05 -15.37 -9.85
C GLY A 126 -3.18 -13.86 -9.94
N ALA A 127 -4.01 -13.36 -10.85
CA ALA A 127 -4.34 -11.94 -10.95
C ALA A 127 -5.02 -11.42 -9.68
N LEU A 128 -6.01 -12.16 -9.17
CA LEU A 128 -6.71 -11.82 -7.94
C LEU A 128 -5.78 -11.85 -6.73
N PHE A 129 -4.94 -12.88 -6.63
CA PHE A 129 -3.91 -12.97 -5.59
C PHE A 129 -2.93 -11.82 -5.72
N GLY A 130 -2.35 -11.56 -6.88
CA GLY A 130 -1.41 -10.45 -7.09
C GLY A 130 -1.99 -9.11 -6.66
N PHE A 131 -3.26 -8.84 -7.00
CA PHE A 131 -3.97 -7.64 -6.59
C PHE A 131 -4.14 -7.55 -5.06
N VAL A 132 -4.61 -8.62 -4.42
CA VAL A 132 -4.81 -8.67 -2.95
C VAL A 132 -3.47 -8.59 -2.23
N LEU A 133 -2.50 -9.40 -2.65
CA LEU A 133 -1.18 -9.52 -2.03
C LEU A 133 -0.41 -8.22 -2.13
N SER A 134 -0.47 -7.51 -3.26
CA SER A 134 0.24 -6.22 -3.37
C SER A 134 -0.25 -5.22 -2.34
N ARG A 135 -1.56 -5.18 -2.08
CA ARG A 135 -2.11 -4.30 -1.04
C ARG A 135 -1.70 -4.76 0.36
N THR A 136 -1.72 -6.05 0.64
CA THR A 136 -1.36 -6.57 1.97
C THR A 136 0.14 -6.52 2.23
N THR A 137 0.98 -6.87 1.27
CA THR A 137 2.44 -6.78 1.34
C THR A 137 2.90 -5.34 1.60
N LEU A 138 2.27 -4.36 0.96
CA LEU A 138 2.60 -2.96 1.18
C LEU A 138 2.21 -2.51 2.60
N VAL A 139 1.05 -2.94 3.09
CA VAL A 139 0.65 -2.72 4.49
C VAL A 139 1.62 -3.37 5.48
N VAL A 140 1.94 -4.65 5.26
CA VAL A 140 2.82 -5.41 6.14
C VAL A 140 4.23 -4.82 6.15
N SER A 141 4.80 -4.50 4.98
CA SER A 141 6.16 -3.94 4.89
C SER A 141 6.25 -2.55 5.54
N THR A 142 5.28 -1.66 5.30
CA THR A 142 5.28 -0.33 5.92
C THR A 142 5.02 -0.38 7.43
N ALA A 143 4.13 -1.28 7.88
CA ALA A 143 3.94 -1.57 9.30
C ALA A 143 5.21 -2.12 9.95
N PHE A 144 5.92 -3.02 9.28
CA PHE A 144 7.15 -3.64 9.77
C PHE A 144 8.28 -2.61 9.90
N ILE A 145 8.57 -1.89 8.82
CA ILE A 145 9.63 -0.86 8.81
C ILE A 145 9.28 0.26 9.79
N GLY A 146 8.01 0.67 9.84
CA GLY A 146 7.54 1.67 10.77
C GLY A 146 7.67 1.25 12.22
N ALA A 147 7.32 0.00 12.54
CA ALA A 147 7.54 -0.60 13.85
C ALA A 147 9.02 -0.67 14.21
N ALA A 148 9.90 -0.97 13.25
CA ALA A 148 11.33 -1.05 13.49
C ALA A 148 11.94 0.30 13.91
N PHE A 149 11.53 1.39 13.26
CA PHE A 149 11.93 2.75 13.64
C PHE A 149 11.26 3.21 14.93
N ALA A 150 9.97 2.92 15.12
CA ALA A 150 9.22 3.33 16.31
C ALA A 150 9.70 2.63 17.58
N SER A 151 10.08 1.35 17.49
CA SER A 151 10.63 0.57 18.60
C SER A 151 12.10 0.87 18.90
N ARG A 152 12.75 1.71 18.08
CA ARG A 152 14.20 1.99 18.10
C ARG A 152 15.09 0.78 17.86
N SER A 153 14.58 -0.25 17.18
CA SER A 153 15.41 -1.36 16.70
C SER A 153 16.38 -0.94 15.59
N LEU A 154 16.04 0.13 14.85
CA LEU A 154 16.97 0.83 13.94
C LEU A 154 17.42 2.15 14.56
N THR A 155 18.73 2.28 14.80
CA THR A 155 19.36 3.49 15.34
C THR A 155 20.33 4.11 14.32
N PRO A 156 20.67 5.41 14.44
CA PRO A 156 21.69 6.03 13.60
C PRO A 156 23.03 5.26 13.64
N ALA A 157 23.44 4.80 14.83
CA ALA A 157 24.67 4.02 15.00
C ALA A 157 24.64 2.67 14.24
N THR A 158 23.49 2.00 14.17
CA THR A 158 23.35 0.77 13.37
C THR A 158 23.39 1.05 11.85
N LEU A 159 22.90 2.22 11.41
CA LEU A 159 22.97 2.63 10.01
C LEU A 159 24.40 3.01 9.60
N ASP A 160 25.12 3.73 10.47
CA ASP A 160 26.54 4.06 10.27
C ASP A 160 27.40 2.80 10.24
N ALA A 161 27.12 1.83 11.13
CA ALA A 161 27.80 0.55 11.15
C ALA A 161 27.51 -0.29 9.89
N ALA A 162 26.27 -0.27 9.38
CA ALA A 162 25.91 -0.95 8.12
C ALA A 162 26.54 -0.29 6.88
N ALA A 163 26.71 1.04 6.90
CA ALA A 163 27.39 1.77 5.83
C ALA A 163 28.92 1.51 5.81
N ALA A 164 29.50 1.18 6.97
CA ALA A 164 30.92 0.87 7.11
C ALA A 164 31.32 -0.51 6.55
N GLY A 165 30.36 -1.40 6.30
CA GLY A 165 30.60 -2.68 5.63
C GLY A 165 29.53 -3.73 5.90
N PRO A 166 29.49 -4.81 5.11
CA PRO A 166 28.53 -5.89 5.29
C PRO A 166 28.83 -6.67 6.57
N SER A 167 28.01 -6.47 7.60
CA SER A 167 28.00 -7.29 8.81
C SER A 167 26.56 -7.67 9.15
N VAL A 168 26.39 -8.87 9.72
CA VAL A 168 25.07 -9.46 10.00
C VAL A 168 24.46 -8.89 11.29
N GLU A 169 25.32 -8.58 12.27
CA GLU A 169 24.93 -8.10 13.61
C GLU A 169 24.10 -6.78 13.62
N PRO A 170 24.43 -5.72 12.84
CA PRO A 170 23.72 -4.44 12.93
C PRO A 170 22.30 -4.42 12.32
N LEU A 171 21.84 -5.49 11.66
CA LEU A 171 20.50 -5.58 11.04
C LEU A 171 19.55 -6.56 11.73
N LEU A 172 19.96 -7.19 12.84
CA LEU A 172 19.09 -8.10 13.58
C LEU A 172 18.02 -7.32 14.36
N PHE A 173 16.85 -7.21 13.75
CA PHE A 173 15.63 -6.77 14.41
C PHE A 173 15.31 -7.75 15.55
N ASP A 174 15.12 -7.24 16.76
CA ASP A 174 14.49 -8.04 17.81
C ASP A 174 12.99 -8.14 17.52
N VAL A 175 12.64 -9.10 16.67
CA VAL A 175 11.25 -9.44 16.31
C VAL A 175 10.47 -10.04 17.48
N THR A 176 11.13 -10.35 18.59
CA THR A 176 10.49 -10.83 19.82
C THR A 176 10.20 -9.69 20.80
N ALA A 177 10.74 -8.49 20.56
CA ALA A 177 10.51 -7.33 21.40
C ALA A 177 9.01 -7.00 21.49
N PRO A 178 8.41 -6.92 22.69
CA PRO A 178 6.99 -6.67 22.86
C PRO A 178 6.53 -5.35 22.22
N ALA A 179 7.38 -4.32 22.29
CA ALA A 179 7.09 -3.02 21.70
C ALA A 179 7.07 -3.05 20.16
N PHE A 180 7.98 -3.81 19.54
CA PHE A 180 8.00 -4.00 18.10
C PHE A 180 6.74 -4.72 17.63
N LEU A 181 6.41 -5.85 18.26
CA LEU A 181 5.22 -6.64 17.94
C LEU A 181 3.93 -5.84 18.14
N ALA A 182 3.84 -5.05 19.22
CA ALA A 182 2.68 -4.21 19.49
C ALA A 182 2.48 -3.15 18.39
N VAL A 183 3.53 -2.41 18.02
CA VAL A 183 3.44 -1.37 16.97
C VAL A 183 3.19 -1.99 15.61
N PHE A 184 3.85 -3.11 15.29
CA PHE A 184 3.65 -3.83 14.03
C PHE A 184 2.21 -4.33 13.88
N ALA A 185 1.68 -5.02 14.90
CA ALA A 185 0.32 -5.53 14.89
C ALA A 185 -0.70 -4.39 14.81
N LEU A 186 -0.53 -3.33 15.61
CA LEU A 186 -1.42 -2.18 15.61
C LEU A 186 -1.40 -1.43 14.27
N GLY A 187 -0.21 -1.26 13.68
CA GLY A 187 -0.02 -0.64 12.37
C GLY A 187 -0.68 -1.44 11.24
N ALA A 188 -0.39 -2.75 11.17
CA ALA A 188 -0.98 -3.64 10.17
C ALA A 188 -2.51 -3.69 10.30
N LEU A 189 -3.03 -3.85 11.53
CA LEU A 189 -4.47 -3.86 11.79
C LEU A 189 -5.13 -2.52 11.47
N SER A 190 -4.45 -1.40 11.76
CA SER A 190 -4.95 -0.07 11.45
C SER A 190 -5.11 0.14 9.95
N GLN A 191 -4.07 -0.18 9.18
CA GLN A 191 -4.04 0.00 7.74
C GLN A 191 -4.97 -0.99 6.99
N LEU A 192 -5.18 -2.19 7.54
CA LEU A 192 -6.18 -3.15 7.05
C LEU A 192 -7.63 -2.74 7.40
N GLY A 193 -7.82 -1.73 8.25
CA GLY A 193 -9.13 -1.12 8.52
C GLY A 193 -9.81 -1.56 9.81
N LEU A 194 -9.12 -2.18 10.78
CA LEU A 194 -9.70 -2.58 12.07
C LEU A 194 -10.42 -1.42 12.79
N PHE A 195 -9.88 -0.20 12.68
CA PHE A 195 -10.50 1.01 13.23
C PHE A 195 -11.63 1.58 12.35
N ARG A 196 -11.66 1.28 11.06
CA ARG A 196 -12.68 1.72 10.11
C ARG A 196 -13.95 0.87 10.18
N PHE A 197 -13.85 -0.38 10.59
CA PHE A 197 -14.97 -1.33 10.66
C PHE A 197 -15.69 -1.40 12.03
N GLY A 198 -15.38 -0.49 12.98
CA GLY A 198 -16.06 -0.46 14.28
C GLY A 198 -15.82 -1.70 15.16
N TYR A 199 -14.84 -2.55 14.82
CA TYR A 199 -14.45 -3.69 15.66
C TYR A 199 -13.89 -3.23 17.00
N VAL A 200 -13.21 -2.08 17.03
CA VAL A 200 -12.73 -1.48 18.28
C VAL A 200 -13.90 -1.00 19.13
N THR A 201 -14.94 -0.38 18.56
CA THR A 201 -16.16 -0.04 19.31
C THR A 201 -16.91 -1.28 19.81
N LYS A 202 -16.87 -2.41 19.08
CA LYS A 202 -17.44 -3.68 19.56
C LYS A 202 -16.61 -4.32 20.68
N LEU A 203 -15.27 -4.30 20.59
CA LEU A 203 -14.37 -4.80 21.63
C LEU A 203 -14.42 -3.94 22.90
N VAL A 204 -14.47 -2.62 22.74
CA VAL A 204 -14.68 -1.65 23.83
C VAL A 204 -16.08 -1.82 24.44
N GLY A 205 -17.09 -2.16 23.63
CA GLY A 205 -18.44 -2.48 24.10
C GLY A 205 -18.54 -3.80 24.89
N LEU A 206 -17.59 -4.72 24.68
CA LEU A 206 -17.48 -6.01 25.39
C LEU A 206 -16.63 -5.91 26.67
N LEU A 207 -15.78 -4.88 26.80
CA LEU A 207 -14.95 -4.67 27.99
C LEU A 207 -15.77 -3.98 29.11
N PRO A 208 -15.99 -4.63 30.26
CA PRO A 208 -16.73 -4.03 31.36
C PRO A 208 -15.90 -2.90 31.97
N GLY A 209 -16.27 -1.64 31.67
CA GLY A 209 -15.63 -0.44 32.21
C GLY A 209 -15.49 0.72 31.23
N ALA A 210 -15.47 0.46 29.91
CA ALA A 210 -15.30 1.52 28.92
C ALA A 210 -16.54 2.40 28.69
N ARG A 211 -17.72 1.98 29.18
CA ARG A 211 -18.97 2.76 29.10
C ARG A 211 -18.98 4.03 29.97
N ARG A 212 -18.01 4.20 30.87
CA ARG A 212 -17.97 5.38 31.75
C ARG A 212 -17.33 6.61 31.12
N TRP A 213 -16.66 6.49 29.98
CA TRP A 213 -15.96 7.65 29.38
C TRP A 213 -16.77 8.40 28.31
N THR A 214 -17.85 7.81 27.80
CA THR A 214 -18.70 8.45 26.77
C THR A 214 -19.99 9.05 27.32
N ALA A 215 -20.14 9.14 28.65
CA ALA A 215 -21.40 9.50 29.29
C ALA A 215 -21.24 10.52 30.43
N ASP A 216 -20.37 11.52 30.27
CA ASP A 216 -20.25 12.61 31.25
C ASP A 216 -20.02 13.98 30.58
N ASP A 217 -20.97 14.41 29.74
CA ASP A 217 -21.00 15.79 29.23
C ASP A 217 -22.40 16.44 29.24
N ASP A 218 -23.39 15.85 29.94
CA ASP A 218 -24.79 16.37 29.97
C ASP A 218 -25.30 16.76 31.37
N ARG A 219 -24.41 16.98 32.36
CA ARG A 219 -24.84 17.32 33.75
C ARG A 219 -24.48 18.72 34.25
N THR A 220 -24.11 19.66 33.39
CA THR A 220 -23.81 21.06 33.78
C THR A 220 -24.76 22.11 33.19
N ALA A 221 -25.89 21.71 32.59
CA ALA A 221 -26.82 22.65 31.93
C ALA A 221 -28.18 22.90 32.62
N LYS A 222 -28.41 22.47 33.87
CA LYS A 222 -29.60 22.87 34.64
C LYS A 222 -29.30 23.04 36.13
N GLY A 223 -29.16 24.29 36.54
CA GLY A 223 -29.01 24.69 37.94
C GLY A 223 -28.68 26.16 38.10
N ALA A 224 -29.50 27.02 37.47
CA ALA A 224 -29.74 28.40 37.92
C ALA A 224 -31.11 28.42 38.60
#